data_AF-A0A7V5DDE7-F1
#
_entry.id   AF-A0A7V5DDE7-F1
#
_cell.length_a   1.000
_cell.length_b   1.000
_cell.length_c   1.000
_cell.angle_alpha   90.00
_cell.angle_beta   90.00
_cell.angle_gamma   90.00
#
_symmetry.space_group_name_H-M   'P 1'
#
loop_
_entity.id
_entity.type
_entity.pdbx_description
1 polymer ?
#
loop_
_entity_poly.entity_id
_entity_poly.type
_entity_poly.pdbx_seq_one_letter_code
_entity_poly.pdbx_strand_id
1 'polypeptide(L)'
;MNTKTLACATFFQLLAAFGFAQTDFAAIDSWAASLPFRGEKNLIRITDSLTNRFESDLEKGRAIFSWITEHIAYDCGQQNRLEAEPEEAVHPLYYTQQQVELILKRRRTRCEGYAFMFRTMCRLAGIYATTLEGYARFDGRKVDPATVQPNHTWNAVCFDGEWFEIDLTAASGQCDNGQFRRAPREEFFQMNPNLIERLYIPIEDERHSNNSGRIILKF
;
A
#
# COMPACT_ATOMS: atom_id res chain seq x y z
N MET A 1 -13.47 -65.73 32.43
CA MET A 1 -12.50 -64.69 32.00
C MET A 1 -13.14 -63.93 30.86
N ASN A 2 -13.42 -62.64 31.08
CA ASN A 2 -14.15 -61.75 30.18
C ASN A 2 -13.20 -61.10 29.17
N THR A 3 -13.54 -61.10 27.89
CA THR A 3 -12.96 -60.19 26.90
C THR A 3 -14.09 -59.37 26.28
N LYS A 4 -14.13 -58.09 26.66
CA LYS A 4 -15.02 -57.07 26.08
C LYS A 4 -14.37 -56.53 24.81
N THR A 5 -15.03 -56.68 23.68
CA THR A 5 -14.65 -56.07 22.40
C THR A 5 -15.01 -54.58 22.44
N LEU A 6 -14.01 -53.69 22.40
CA LEU A 6 -14.22 -52.25 22.21
C LEU A 6 -14.51 -52.00 20.72
N ALA A 7 -15.70 -51.48 20.41
CA ALA A 7 -16.00 -50.91 19.11
C ALA A 7 -15.48 -49.46 19.07
N CYS A 8 -14.49 -49.22 18.21
CA CYS A 8 -13.90 -47.91 17.98
C CYS A 8 -14.82 -47.11 17.03
N ALA A 9 -15.50 -46.09 17.56
CA ALA A 9 -16.31 -45.19 16.75
C ALA A 9 -15.39 -44.21 15.99
N THR A 10 -15.29 -44.36 14.67
CA THR A 10 -14.60 -43.41 13.80
C THR A 10 -15.50 -42.20 13.53
N PHE A 11 -15.21 -41.08 14.19
CA PHE A 11 -15.86 -39.81 13.94
C PHE A 11 -15.24 -39.19 12.67
N PHE A 12 -15.93 -39.31 11.54
CA PHE A 12 -15.51 -38.70 10.28
C PHE A 12 -15.85 -37.20 10.34
N GLN A 13 -14.90 -36.36 10.76
CA GLN A 13 -15.08 -34.91 10.69
C GLN A 13 -15.11 -34.50 9.21
N LEU A 14 -16.27 -34.00 8.75
CA LEU A 14 -16.37 -33.26 7.50
C LEU A 14 -15.51 -31.99 7.63
N LEU A 15 -14.33 -31.99 7.00
CA LEU A 15 -13.65 -30.74 6.66
C LEU A 15 -14.48 -30.05 5.58
N ALA A 16 -15.24 -29.03 5.98
CA ALA A 16 -15.78 -28.07 5.04
C ALA A 16 -14.58 -27.40 4.35
N ALA A 17 -14.38 -27.70 3.06
CA ALA A 17 -13.48 -26.94 2.22
C ALA A 17 -14.09 -25.53 2.08
N PHE A 18 -13.63 -24.60 2.91
CA PHE A 18 -13.81 -23.19 2.65
C PHE A 18 -13.02 -22.87 1.39
N GLY A 19 -13.67 -22.92 0.24
CA GLY A 19 -13.15 -22.32 -0.97
C GLY A 19 -13.06 -20.82 -0.72
N PHE A 20 -11.86 -20.28 -0.57
CA PHE A 20 -11.66 -18.85 -0.67
C PHE A 20 -12.09 -18.44 -2.08
N ALA A 21 -13.20 -17.71 -2.18
CA ALA A 21 -13.57 -17.08 -3.44
C ALA A 21 -12.44 -16.11 -3.81
N GLN A 22 -11.90 -16.23 -5.02
CA GLN A 22 -10.91 -15.31 -5.52
C GLN A 22 -11.54 -13.91 -5.61
N THR A 23 -10.90 -12.91 -5.01
CA THR A 23 -11.37 -11.52 -5.05
C THR A 23 -11.38 -11.00 -6.49
N ASP A 24 -12.50 -10.44 -6.93
CA ASP A 24 -12.64 -9.84 -8.27
C ASP A 24 -12.14 -8.39 -8.27
N PHE A 25 -10.83 -8.21 -8.50
CA PHE A 25 -10.22 -6.89 -8.58
C PHE A 25 -10.76 -6.04 -9.72
N ALA A 26 -11.17 -6.63 -10.84
CA ALA A 26 -11.71 -5.86 -11.97
C ALA A 26 -13.05 -5.20 -11.62
N ALA A 27 -13.90 -5.89 -10.86
CA ALA A 27 -15.14 -5.32 -10.34
C ALA A 27 -14.88 -4.17 -9.35
N ILE A 28 -13.87 -4.30 -8.49
CA ILE A 28 -13.48 -3.27 -7.51
C ILE A 28 -12.91 -2.04 -8.20
N ASP A 29 -12.05 -2.24 -9.20
CA ASP A 29 -11.48 -1.15 -10.00
C ASP A 29 -12.57 -0.38 -10.75
N SER A 30 -13.50 -1.13 -11.36
CA SER A 30 -14.66 -0.55 -12.06
C SER A 30 -15.53 0.28 -11.11
N TRP A 31 -15.73 -0.19 -9.88
CA TRP A 31 -16.41 0.57 -8.85
C TRP A 31 -15.65 1.84 -8.48
N ALA A 32 -14.36 1.74 -8.17
CA ALA A 32 -13.54 2.89 -7.79
C ALA A 32 -13.52 3.98 -8.87
N ALA A 33 -13.48 3.57 -10.15
CA ALA A 33 -13.54 4.46 -11.30
C ALA A 33 -14.93 5.11 -11.49
N SER A 34 -16.02 4.46 -11.06
CA SER A 34 -17.39 4.98 -11.21
C SER A 34 -17.73 6.13 -10.26
N LEU A 35 -16.95 6.32 -9.19
CA LEU A 35 -17.23 7.30 -8.15
C LEU A 35 -16.98 8.75 -8.62
N PRO A 36 -17.92 9.70 -8.40
CA PRO A 36 -17.86 11.04 -8.99
C PRO A 36 -17.00 12.02 -8.19
N PHE A 37 -15.72 11.73 -7.96
CA PHE A 37 -14.83 12.59 -7.15
C PHE A 37 -14.23 13.79 -7.89
N ARG A 38 -14.96 14.39 -8.85
CA ARG A 38 -14.47 15.54 -9.60
C ARG A 38 -14.28 16.75 -8.68
N GLY A 39 -13.03 17.10 -8.41
CA GLY A 39 -12.68 18.24 -7.56
C GLY A 39 -12.86 18.02 -6.05
N GLU A 40 -13.20 16.80 -5.62
CA GLU A 40 -13.26 16.45 -4.21
C GLU A 40 -11.86 16.54 -3.59
N LYS A 41 -11.77 17.13 -2.39
CA LYS A 41 -10.54 17.37 -1.63
C LYS A 41 -10.59 16.82 -0.22
N ASN A 42 -11.75 16.30 0.21
CA ASN A 42 -11.88 15.65 1.50
C ASN A 42 -11.47 14.18 1.39
N LEU A 43 -10.26 13.86 1.86
CA LEU A 43 -9.72 12.50 1.82
C LEU A 43 -10.54 11.50 2.64
N ILE A 44 -11.17 11.93 3.74
CA ILE A 44 -12.04 11.08 4.56
C ILE A 44 -13.24 10.63 3.74
N ARG A 45 -13.92 11.57 3.07
CA ARG A 45 -15.06 11.26 2.21
C ARG A 45 -14.67 10.39 1.01
N ILE A 46 -13.52 10.66 0.38
CA ILE A 46 -12.99 9.84 -0.71
C ILE A 46 -12.77 8.41 -0.21
N THR A 47 -12.10 8.25 0.92
CA THR A 47 -11.80 6.94 1.51
C THR A 47 -13.08 6.19 1.85
N ASP A 48 -13.99 6.80 2.61
CA ASP A 48 -15.26 6.19 2.99
C ASP A 48 -16.07 5.72 1.78
N SER A 49 -16.22 6.59 0.77
CA SER A 49 -16.95 6.23 -0.45
C SER A 49 -16.28 5.11 -1.27
N LEU A 50 -14.95 4.95 -1.16
CA LEU A 50 -14.24 3.83 -1.80
C LEU A 50 -14.45 2.52 -1.02
N THR A 51 -14.46 2.56 0.30
CA THR A 51 -14.29 1.38 1.16
C THR A 51 -15.56 0.90 1.85
N ASN A 52 -16.57 1.74 2.05
CA ASN A 52 -17.72 1.47 2.91
C ASN A 52 -18.59 0.26 2.49
N ARG A 53 -18.48 -0.17 1.24
CA ARG A 53 -19.22 -1.31 0.69
C ARG A 53 -18.49 -2.65 0.82
N PHE A 54 -17.22 -2.61 1.21
CA PHE A 54 -16.35 -3.78 1.27
C PHE A 54 -16.11 -4.16 2.72
N GLU A 55 -16.09 -5.47 2.99
CA GLU A 55 -15.86 -5.99 4.34
C GLU A 55 -14.37 -6.29 4.55
N SER A 56 -13.73 -6.93 3.58
CA SER A 56 -12.32 -7.33 3.68
C SER A 56 -11.34 -6.17 3.53
N ASP A 57 -10.20 -6.26 4.19
CA ASP A 57 -9.13 -5.27 4.06
C ASP A 57 -8.53 -5.30 2.66
N LEU A 58 -8.45 -6.48 2.05
CA LEU A 58 -7.94 -6.63 0.67
C LEU A 58 -8.79 -5.84 -0.34
N GLU A 59 -10.12 -5.95 -0.28
CA GLU A 59 -11.01 -5.24 -1.21
C GLU A 59 -10.94 -3.71 -1.01
N LYS A 60 -10.95 -3.26 0.25
CA LYS A 60 -10.77 -1.85 0.59
C LYS A 60 -9.43 -1.32 0.12
N GLY A 61 -8.36 -2.07 0.36
CA GLY A 61 -7.00 -1.76 -0.07
C GLY A 61 -6.90 -1.67 -1.60
N ARG A 62 -7.55 -2.58 -2.33
CA ARG A 62 -7.62 -2.55 -3.79
C ARG A 62 -8.33 -1.30 -4.29
N ALA A 63 -9.49 -0.94 -3.73
CA ALA A 63 -10.23 0.25 -4.12
C ALA A 63 -9.40 1.53 -3.93
N ILE A 64 -8.70 1.66 -2.79
CA ILE A 64 -7.79 2.78 -2.50
C ILE A 64 -6.64 2.81 -3.51
N PHE A 65 -5.97 1.67 -3.72
CA PHE A 65 -4.84 1.54 -4.66
C PHE A 65 -5.23 1.96 -6.08
N SER A 66 -6.33 1.39 -6.59
CA SER A 66 -6.86 1.68 -7.92
C SER A 66 -7.21 3.16 -8.08
N TRP A 67 -7.90 3.74 -7.10
CA TRP A 67 -8.26 5.15 -7.16
C TRP A 67 -7.03 6.07 -7.17
N ILE A 68 -6.03 5.82 -6.32
CA ILE A 68 -4.81 6.64 -6.27
C ILE A 68 -4.04 6.53 -7.59
N THR A 69 -3.80 5.31 -8.07
CA THR A 69 -3.00 5.05 -9.28
C THR A 69 -3.68 5.53 -10.56
N GLU A 70 -4.99 5.77 -10.56
CA GLU A 70 -5.73 6.36 -11.68
C GLU A 70 -5.81 7.90 -11.60
N HIS A 71 -5.91 8.47 -10.40
CA HIS A 71 -6.25 9.89 -10.23
C HIS A 71 -5.07 10.79 -9.85
N ILE A 72 -3.96 10.22 -9.37
CA ILE A 72 -2.76 10.96 -9.00
C ILE A 72 -1.69 10.67 -10.05
N ALA A 73 -0.98 11.71 -10.50
CA ALA A 73 0.13 11.61 -11.43
C ALA A 73 1.47 11.62 -10.69
N TYR A 74 2.50 10.97 -11.23
CA TYR A 74 3.85 11.17 -10.71
C TYR A 74 4.39 12.56 -11.12
N ASP A 75 5.16 13.19 -10.24
CA ASP A 75 5.86 14.43 -10.52
C ASP A 75 7.28 14.20 -11.02
N CYS A 76 7.46 14.29 -12.33
CA CYS A 76 8.77 14.19 -12.97
C CYS A 76 9.68 15.41 -12.72
N GLY A 77 9.10 16.56 -12.32
CA GLY A 77 9.81 17.83 -12.18
C GLY A 77 10.28 18.17 -10.76
N GLN A 78 10.00 17.29 -9.79
CA GLN A 78 10.36 17.47 -8.37
C GLN A 78 9.72 18.68 -7.64
N GLN A 79 8.65 19.25 -8.19
CA GLN A 79 7.96 20.44 -7.67
C GLN A 79 6.96 20.14 -6.54
N ASN A 80 6.63 18.87 -6.34
CA ASN A 80 5.58 18.37 -5.44
C ASN A 80 6.13 17.45 -4.36
N ARG A 81 7.37 17.69 -3.94
CA ARG A 81 7.97 17.01 -2.79
C ARG A 81 7.16 17.34 -1.53
N LEU A 82 6.86 16.33 -0.72
CA LEU A 82 6.24 16.59 0.59
C LEU A 82 7.27 17.22 1.53
N GLU A 83 6.82 18.24 2.27
CA GLU A 83 7.61 18.83 3.34
C GLU A 83 7.67 17.87 4.52
N ALA A 84 8.87 17.66 5.09
CA ALA A 84 9.01 16.88 6.30
C ALA A 84 8.26 17.58 7.45
N GLU A 85 7.66 16.79 8.34
CA GLU A 85 7.15 17.33 9.60
C GLU A 85 8.34 17.92 10.37
N PRO A 86 8.29 19.21 10.75
CA PRO A 86 9.32 19.83 11.58
C PRO A 86 9.42 19.11 12.91
N GLU A 87 10.63 19.00 13.47
CA GLU A 87 10.85 18.35 14.78
C GLU A 87 10.03 19.01 15.91
N GLU A 88 9.69 20.29 15.77
CA GLU A 88 8.91 21.08 16.72
C GLU A 88 7.42 21.22 16.34
N ALA A 89 6.92 20.40 15.42
CA ALA A 89 5.53 20.43 14.99
C ALA A 89 4.57 20.33 16.17
N VAL A 90 3.72 21.36 16.34
CA VAL A 90 2.75 21.45 17.45
C VAL A 90 1.66 20.37 17.34
N HIS A 91 1.36 19.86 16.14
CA HIS A 91 0.38 18.79 15.96
C HIS A 91 0.53 18.02 14.61
N PRO A 92 0.78 16.69 14.61
CA PRO A 92 0.95 15.88 13.39
C PRO A 92 -0.24 15.88 12.42
N LEU A 93 -1.46 16.06 12.95
CA LEU A 93 -2.67 16.15 12.12
C LEU A 93 -2.65 17.37 11.18
N TYR A 94 -2.03 18.49 11.58
CA TYR A 94 -1.97 19.68 10.75
C TYR A 94 -1.13 19.45 9.49
N TYR A 95 0.06 18.87 9.65
CA TYR A 95 0.93 18.49 8.52
C TYR A 95 0.28 17.43 7.64
N THR A 96 -0.40 16.47 8.26
CA THR A 96 -1.17 15.46 7.53
C THR A 96 -2.20 16.12 6.61
N GLN A 97 -3.00 17.05 7.15
CA GLN A 97 -4.02 17.76 6.38
C GLN A 97 -3.41 18.57 5.23
N GLN A 98 -2.36 19.35 5.49
CA GLN A 98 -1.71 20.16 4.46
C GLN A 98 -1.15 19.33 3.30
N GLN A 99 -0.45 18.24 3.61
CA GLN A 99 0.13 17.35 2.59
C GLN A 99 -0.97 16.71 1.73
N VAL A 100 -2.04 16.22 2.36
CA VAL A 100 -3.21 15.66 1.66
C VAL A 100 -3.86 16.70 0.73
N GLU A 101 -4.13 17.90 1.24
CA GLU A 101 -4.75 18.98 0.46
C GLU A 101 -3.88 19.37 -0.74
N LEU A 102 -2.56 19.40 -0.57
CA LEU A 102 -1.61 19.68 -1.64
C LEU A 102 -1.68 18.63 -2.76
N ILE A 103 -1.64 17.34 -2.40
CA ILE A 103 -1.71 16.23 -3.36
C ILE A 103 -3.06 16.27 -4.09
N LEU A 104 -4.17 16.42 -3.37
CA LEU A 104 -5.52 16.44 -3.96
C LEU A 104 -5.77 17.66 -4.84
N LYS A 105 -5.20 18.82 -4.48
CA LYS A 105 -5.27 20.05 -5.29
C LYS A 105 -4.48 19.92 -6.59
N ARG A 106 -3.27 19.34 -6.54
CA ARG A 106 -2.38 19.24 -7.70
C ARG A 106 -2.61 17.98 -8.53
N ARG A 107 -3.28 16.98 -7.97
CA ARG A 107 -3.45 15.63 -8.53
C ARG A 107 -2.13 15.02 -8.99
N ARG A 108 -1.06 15.33 -8.26
CA ARG A 108 0.30 14.97 -8.61
C ARG A 108 1.18 14.94 -7.36
N THR A 109 2.07 13.95 -7.27
CA THR A 109 3.03 13.81 -6.16
C THR A 109 4.21 12.91 -6.53
N ARG A 110 5.14 12.71 -5.61
CA ARG A 110 6.29 11.79 -5.73
C ARG A 110 6.11 10.55 -4.86
N CYS A 111 7.13 9.70 -4.78
CA CYS A 111 7.04 8.41 -4.11
C CYS A 111 6.63 8.53 -2.64
N GLU A 112 7.18 9.50 -1.92
CA GLU A 112 6.81 9.79 -0.55
C GLU A 112 5.33 10.17 -0.41
N GLY A 113 4.77 10.92 -1.36
CA GLY A 113 3.39 11.34 -1.30
C GLY A 113 2.40 10.26 -1.72
N TYR A 114 2.75 9.41 -2.68
CA TYR A 114 1.98 8.19 -2.95
C TYR A 114 1.92 7.31 -1.71
N ALA A 115 3.07 7.04 -1.09
CA ALA A 115 3.15 6.16 0.07
C ALA A 115 2.44 6.74 1.29
N PHE A 116 2.56 8.05 1.50
CA PHE A 116 1.86 8.79 2.54
C PHE A 116 0.34 8.76 2.35
N MET A 117 -0.14 9.00 1.12
CA MET A 117 -1.57 9.04 0.81
C MET A 117 -2.21 7.67 0.99
N PHE A 118 -1.59 6.61 0.46
CA PHE A 118 -2.09 5.24 0.61
C PHE A 118 -2.18 4.82 2.08
N ARG A 119 -1.10 5.05 2.85
CA ARG A 119 -1.08 4.77 4.30
C ARG A 119 -2.19 5.51 5.04
N THR A 120 -2.40 6.77 4.71
CA THR A 120 -3.42 7.62 5.37
C THR A 120 -4.83 7.11 5.08
N MET A 121 -5.13 6.78 3.82
CA MET A 121 -6.42 6.20 3.43
C MET A 121 -6.63 4.81 4.04
N CYS A 122 -5.59 3.96 4.09
CA CYS A 122 -5.66 2.65 4.77
C CYS A 122 -6.02 2.81 6.25
N ARG A 123 -5.35 3.72 6.98
CA ARG A 123 -5.64 3.98 8.39
C ARG A 123 -7.08 4.49 8.60
N LEU A 124 -7.56 5.36 7.73
CA LEU A 124 -8.95 5.83 7.75
C LEU A 124 -9.95 4.69 7.51
N ALA A 125 -9.57 3.67 6.74
CA ALA A 125 -10.36 2.47 6.47
C ALA A 125 -10.17 1.35 7.51
N GLY A 126 -9.38 1.57 8.57
CA GLY A 126 -9.11 0.57 9.61
C GLY A 126 -8.03 -0.46 9.25
N ILE A 127 -7.29 -0.24 8.15
CA ILE A 127 -6.27 -1.17 7.64
C ILE A 127 -4.89 -0.76 8.18
N TYR A 128 -4.14 -1.73 8.70
CA TYR A 128 -2.77 -1.48 9.13
C TYR A 128 -1.87 -1.26 7.92
N ALA A 129 -1.29 -0.06 7.82
CA ALA A 129 -0.31 0.28 6.81
C ALA A 129 0.82 1.14 7.39
N THR A 130 2.02 0.91 6.89
CA THR A 130 3.21 1.69 7.22
C THR A 130 3.95 2.10 5.95
N THR A 131 4.86 3.07 6.10
CA THR A 131 5.71 3.56 5.01
C THR A 131 7.09 2.94 5.17
N LEU A 132 7.64 2.46 4.07
CA LEU A 132 9.00 1.95 3.96
C LEU A 132 9.83 2.93 3.16
N GLU A 133 11.05 3.19 3.61
CA GLU A 133 12.04 4.01 2.91
C GLU A 133 13.25 3.15 2.54
N GLY A 134 13.89 3.47 1.43
CA GLY A 134 15.04 2.73 0.97
C GLY A 134 15.47 3.08 -0.44
N TYR A 135 15.99 2.06 -1.10
CA TYR A 135 16.57 2.15 -2.42
C TYR A 135 15.73 1.36 -3.42
N ALA A 136 15.44 1.95 -4.57
CA ALA A 136 14.85 1.26 -5.71
C ALA A 136 15.82 1.21 -6.90
N ARG A 137 15.85 0.05 -7.58
CA ARG A 137 16.70 -0.27 -8.74
C ARG A 137 15.93 -0.25 -10.06
N PHE A 138 15.04 0.72 -10.26
CA PHE A 138 14.17 0.75 -11.45
C PHE A 138 14.92 1.00 -12.77
N ASP A 139 16.05 1.69 -12.73
CA ASP A 139 16.87 1.97 -13.92
C ASP A 139 17.89 0.85 -14.21
N GLY A 140 17.82 -0.27 -13.49
CA GLY A 140 18.72 -1.41 -13.62
C GLY A 140 20.15 -1.14 -13.13
N ARG A 141 20.43 0.04 -12.56
CA ARG A 141 21.75 0.33 -12.00
C ARG A 141 21.91 -0.41 -10.68
N LYS A 142 23.14 -0.86 -10.43
CA LYS A 142 23.52 -1.34 -9.10
C LYS A 142 23.43 -0.17 -8.13
N VAL A 143 22.74 -0.39 -7.03
CA VAL A 143 22.67 0.55 -5.92
C VAL A 143 23.55 -0.01 -4.80
N ASP A 144 24.50 0.81 -4.34
CA ASP A 144 25.30 0.53 -3.16
C ASP A 144 24.89 1.49 -2.03
N PRO A 145 24.15 0.99 -1.01
CA PRO A 145 23.71 1.79 0.14
C PRO A 145 24.83 2.52 0.89
N ALA A 146 26.10 2.12 0.73
CA ALA A 146 27.23 2.82 1.35
C ALA A 146 27.63 4.11 0.60
N THR A 147 27.14 4.31 -0.62
CA THR A 147 27.61 5.38 -1.53
C THR A 147 26.52 6.32 -2.02
N VAL A 148 25.25 5.96 -1.83
CA VAL A 148 24.10 6.77 -2.25
C VAL A 148 23.10 6.92 -1.12
N GLN A 149 22.34 8.01 -1.15
CA GLN A 149 21.24 8.22 -0.23
C GLN A 149 20.00 7.41 -0.66
N PRO A 150 19.11 7.02 0.28
CA PRO A 150 17.81 6.45 -0.04
C PRO A 150 17.08 7.31 -1.07
N ASN A 151 16.51 6.66 -2.08
CA ASN A 151 15.95 7.32 -3.26
C ASN A 151 14.47 7.00 -3.48
N HIS A 152 13.86 6.18 -2.62
CA HIS A 152 12.51 5.71 -2.83
C HIS A 152 11.74 5.40 -1.55
N THR A 153 10.41 5.45 -1.68
CA THR A 153 9.47 5.25 -0.58
C THR A 153 8.25 4.47 -1.09
N TRP A 154 7.82 3.45 -0.34
CA TRP A 154 6.67 2.59 -0.65
C TRP A 154 5.95 2.17 0.63
N ASN A 155 5.06 1.17 0.58
CA ASN A 155 4.28 0.74 1.73
C ASN A 155 4.43 -0.75 2.04
N ALA A 156 4.32 -1.07 3.33
CA ALA A 156 3.88 -2.38 3.79
C ALA A 156 2.46 -2.25 4.37
N VAL A 157 1.60 -3.21 4.09
CA VAL A 157 0.19 -3.21 4.49
C VAL A 157 -0.25 -4.61 4.90
N CYS A 158 -1.08 -4.69 5.92
CA CYS A 158 -1.69 -5.93 6.37
C CYS A 158 -3.11 -6.03 5.81
N PHE A 159 -3.36 -6.99 4.93
CA PHE A 159 -4.71 -7.30 4.45
C PHE A 159 -5.16 -8.60 5.09
N ASP A 160 -6.26 -8.55 5.85
CA ASP A 160 -6.92 -9.73 6.40
C ASP A 160 -5.97 -10.62 7.24
N GLY A 161 -4.96 -10.00 7.88
CA GLY A 161 -3.97 -10.66 8.73
C GLY A 161 -2.64 -11.00 8.04
N GLU A 162 -2.51 -10.80 6.73
CA GLU A 162 -1.29 -11.07 5.97
C GLU A 162 -0.60 -9.80 5.49
N TRP A 163 0.73 -9.74 5.62
CA TRP A 163 1.54 -8.59 5.24
C TRP A 163 2.00 -8.65 3.78
N PHE A 164 1.82 -7.54 3.08
CA PHE A 164 2.26 -7.35 1.70
C PHE A 164 3.03 -6.05 1.56
N GLU A 165 3.99 -6.01 0.63
CA GLU A 165 4.58 -4.76 0.17
C GLU A 165 3.89 -4.28 -1.11
N ILE A 166 3.66 -2.99 -1.21
CA ILE A 166 2.94 -2.34 -2.31
C ILE A 166 3.66 -1.06 -2.69
N ASP A 167 3.85 -0.83 -3.99
CA ASP A 167 4.45 0.39 -4.52
C ASP A 167 3.54 1.08 -5.53
N LEU A 168 2.80 2.08 -5.07
CA LEU A 168 1.90 2.87 -5.92
C LEU A 168 2.65 3.73 -6.94
N THR A 169 3.91 4.09 -6.67
CA THR A 169 4.72 4.86 -7.62
C THR A 169 5.01 4.02 -8.85
N ALA A 170 5.55 2.83 -8.61
CA ALA A 170 5.85 1.89 -9.68
C ALA A 170 4.56 1.37 -10.33
N ALA A 171 3.49 1.15 -9.57
CA ALA A 171 2.20 0.75 -10.13
C ALA A 171 1.60 1.78 -11.09
N SER A 172 1.78 3.08 -10.85
CA SER A 172 1.04 4.12 -11.57
C SER A 172 1.55 4.38 -13.00
N GLY A 173 2.83 4.14 -13.26
CA GLY A 173 3.46 4.39 -14.57
C GLY A 173 4.87 4.94 -14.44
N GLN A 174 5.30 5.73 -15.44
CA GLN A 174 6.67 6.23 -15.49
C GLN A 174 6.78 7.60 -16.16
N CYS A 175 7.88 8.30 -15.86
CA CYS A 175 8.24 9.51 -16.58
C CYS A 175 8.91 9.17 -17.91
N ASP A 176 8.40 9.74 -19.00
CA ASP A 176 9.03 9.73 -20.31
C ASP A 176 9.24 11.17 -20.79
N ASN A 177 10.48 11.54 -21.10
CA ASN A 177 10.86 12.89 -21.52
C ASN A 177 10.34 14.01 -20.60
N GLY A 178 10.40 13.79 -19.28
CA GLY A 178 9.95 14.74 -18.27
C GLY A 178 8.43 14.83 -18.09
N GLN A 179 7.65 14.01 -18.81
CA GLN A 179 6.20 13.93 -18.68
C GLN A 179 5.79 12.59 -18.10
N PHE A 180 4.85 12.62 -17.14
CA PHE A 180 4.31 11.38 -16.58
C PHE A 180 3.36 10.72 -17.58
N ARG A 181 3.62 9.44 -17.89
CA ARG A 181 2.71 8.58 -18.63
C ARG A 181 2.17 7.51 -17.69
N ARG A 182 0.85 7.52 -17.52
CA ARG A 182 0.14 6.49 -16.77
C ARG A 182 0.25 5.16 -17.51
N ALA A 183 0.67 4.13 -16.78
CA ALA A 183 0.79 2.77 -17.27
C ALA A 183 0.62 1.84 -16.06
N PRO A 184 -0.62 1.46 -15.73
CA PRO A 184 -0.91 0.62 -14.57
C PRO A 184 -0.16 -0.70 -14.62
N ARG A 185 0.46 -1.08 -13.50
CA ARG A 185 1.26 -2.30 -13.35
C ARG A 185 0.83 -3.06 -12.11
N GLU A 186 0.09 -4.15 -12.35
CA GLU A 186 -0.54 -4.99 -11.33
C GLU A 186 0.47 -5.70 -10.43
N GLU A 187 1.66 -6.00 -10.93
CA GLU A 187 2.70 -6.69 -10.17
C GLU A 187 3.21 -5.90 -8.95
N PHE A 188 2.91 -4.60 -8.88
CA PHE A 188 3.24 -3.73 -7.74
C PHE A 188 2.12 -3.66 -6.68
N PHE A 189 0.98 -4.32 -6.92
CA PHE A 189 -0.02 -4.64 -5.91
C PHE A 189 0.26 -6.05 -5.36
N GLN A 190 0.36 -6.20 -4.03
CA GLN A 190 0.79 -7.45 -3.38
C GLN A 190 2.09 -8.01 -4.01
N MET A 191 3.16 -7.22 -3.97
CA MET A 191 4.44 -7.56 -4.61
C MET A 191 4.93 -8.94 -4.15
N ASN A 192 5.29 -9.79 -5.10
CA ASN A 192 5.90 -11.08 -4.76
C ASN A 192 7.32 -10.89 -4.20
N PRO A 193 7.82 -11.79 -3.34
CA PRO A 193 9.14 -11.66 -2.71
C PRO A 193 10.30 -11.51 -3.71
N ASN A 194 10.26 -12.21 -4.85
CA ASN A 194 11.31 -12.12 -5.88
C ASN A 194 11.38 -10.73 -6.52
N LEU A 195 10.23 -10.07 -6.70
CA LEU A 195 10.17 -8.70 -7.21
C LEU A 195 10.77 -7.73 -6.19
N ILE A 196 10.41 -7.90 -4.90
CA ILE A 196 10.93 -7.09 -3.80
C ILE A 196 12.45 -7.21 -3.73
N GLU A 197 12.98 -8.43 -3.64
CA GLU A 197 14.42 -8.71 -3.58
C GLU A 197 15.16 -8.15 -4.80
N ARG A 198 14.56 -8.23 -5.99
CA ARG A 198 15.18 -7.72 -7.20
C ARG A 198 15.20 -6.20 -7.27
N LEU A 199 14.18 -5.51 -6.79
CA LEU A 199 14.03 -4.08 -7.03
C LEU A 199 14.32 -3.19 -5.83
N TYR A 200 14.14 -3.67 -4.60
CA TYR A 200 14.17 -2.84 -3.40
C TYR A 200 15.29 -3.24 -2.44
N ILE A 201 15.83 -2.27 -1.72
CA ILE A 201 16.61 -2.45 -0.49
C ILE A 201 16.02 -1.51 0.53
N PRO A 202 15.32 -1.99 1.57
CA PRO A 202 14.90 -1.11 2.64
C PRO A 202 16.09 -0.63 3.46
N ILE A 203 16.01 0.59 3.99
CA ILE A 203 16.92 0.96 5.08
C ILE A 203 16.53 0.17 6.34
N GLU A 204 17.54 -0.29 7.08
CA GLU A 204 17.38 -0.67 8.47
C GLU A 204 17.20 0.64 9.26
N ASP A 205 16.00 0.85 9.81
CA ASP A 205 15.74 2.04 10.62
C ASP A 205 16.18 1.75 12.05
N GLU A 206 17.35 2.26 12.44
CA GLU A 206 17.79 2.24 13.84
C GLU A 206 16.88 3.11 14.74
N ARG A 207 16.03 3.98 14.16
CA ARG A 207 14.96 4.70 14.88
C ARG A 207 13.75 3.79 15.03
N HIS A 208 13.93 2.72 15.80
CA HIS A 208 12.84 1.91 16.31
C HIS A 208 11.88 2.77 17.14
N SER A 209 10.88 3.37 16.50
CA SER A 209 9.63 3.65 17.19
C SER A 209 8.93 2.30 17.37
N ASN A 210 8.51 2.00 18.59
CA ASN A 210 7.78 0.78 18.98
C ASN A 210 6.40 0.65 18.30
N ASN A 211 6.19 1.33 17.17
CA ASN A 211 4.94 1.44 16.45
C ASN A 211 5.09 1.30 14.91
N SER A 212 6.28 0.92 14.40
CA SER A 212 6.53 0.83 12.96
C SER A 212 6.03 -0.46 12.30
N GLY A 213 5.46 -1.42 13.05
CA GLY A 213 4.76 -2.60 12.50
C GLY A 213 5.64 -3.54 11.68
N ARG A 214 6.95 -3.29 11.56
CA ARG A 214 7.92 -4.21 10.98
C ARG A 214 8.14 -5.36 11.95
N ILE A 215 7.29 -6.38 11.87
CA ILE A 215 7.80 -7.74 12.02
C ILE A 215 8.68 -7.94 10.79
N ILE A 216 10.00 -7.90 10.99
CA ILE A 216 10.93 -8.36 9.97
C ILE A 216 10.61 -9.84 9.79
N LEU A 217 9.91 -10.18 8.71
CA LEU A 217 9.72 -11.56 8.28
C LEU A 217 11.08 -12.09 7.84
N LYS A 218 11.87 -12.56 8.80
CA LYS A 218 12.98 -13.47 8.54
C LYS A 218 12.36 -14.87 8.45
N PHE A 219 12.21 -15.40 7.24
CA PHE A 219 12.18 -16.85 7.03
C PHE A 219 13.62 -17.37 7.03
#